data_AF-A0A9X2L6J1-F1
#
_entry.id   AF-A0A9X2L6J1-F1
#
_cell.length_a   1.000
_cell.length_b   1.000
_cell.length_c   1.000
_cell.angle_alpha   90.00
_cell.angle_beta   90.00
_cell.angle_gamma   90.00
#
_symmetry.space_group_name_H-M   'P 1'
#
loop_
_entity.id
_entity.type
_entity.pdbx_description
1 polymer ?
#
loop_
_entity_poly.entity_id
_entity_poly.type
_entity_poly.pdbx_seq_one_letter_code
_entity_poly.pdbx_strand_id
1 'polypeptide(L)'
;MVAREKVALAVLVALLVSGVWFARLVASRGLGADLAPQMLTMLLVFIVVTAVCAALIALLGPKARQVDERDGRVALTAQSLRGFLYLALSFAVLGIAIGRGEHALANAMLLAVLSIEVVSGLVMLALYRRNA
;
A
#
# COMPACT_ATOMS: atom_id res chain seq x y z
N MET A 1 5.29 -10.44 20.09
CA MET A 1 4.62 -10.04 18.83
C MET A 1 3.58 -11.07 18.45
N VAL A 2 2.32 -10.65 18.32
CA VAL A 2 1.21 -11.48 17.83
C VAL A 2 1.44 -11.81 16.35
N ALA A 3 0.92 -12.94 15.84
CA ALA A 3 1.12 -13.36 14.44
C ALA A 3 0.78 -12.25 13.41
N ARG A 4 -0.26 -11.45 13.67
CA ARG A 4 -0.67 -10.32 12.82
C ARG A 4 0.37 -9.20 12.77
N GLU A 5 1.01 -8.91 13.90
CA GLU A 5 2.07 -7.91 13.98
C GLU A 5 3.30 -8.34 13.18
N LYS A 6 3.63 -9.64 13.19
CA LYS A 6 4.73 -10.21 12.37
C LYS A 6 4.43 -10.10 10.87
N VAL A 7 3.20 -10.41 10.46
CA VAL A 7 2.76 -10.30 9.06
C VAL A 7 2.79 -8.83 8.61
N ALA A 8 2.22 -7.92 9.40
CA ALA A 8 2.23 -6.49 9.12
C ALA A 8 3.67 -5.93 9.02
N LEU A 9 4.56 -6.36 9.92
CA LEU A 9 5.97 -5.96 9.88
C LEU A 9 6.68 -6.50 8.64
N ALA A 10 6.50 -7.77 8.28
CA ALA A 10 7.12 -8.37 7.10
C ALA A 10 6.71 -7.63 5.81
N VAL A 11 5.44 -7.26 5.72
CA VAL A 11 4.88 -6.50 4.60
C VAL A 11 5.44 -5.08 4.55
N LEU A 12 5.48 -4.40 5.70
CA LEU A 12 6.08 -3.08 5.79
C LEU A 12 7.56 -3.09 5.38
N VAL A 13 8.31 -4.10 5.78
CA VAL A 13 9.71 -4.29 5.36
C VAL A 13 9.80 -4.51 3.85
N ALA A 14 8.96 -5.36 3.26
CA ALA A 14 8.94 -5.60 1.82
C ALA A 14 8.61 -4.31 1.04
N LEU A 15 7.64 -3.52 1.50
CA LEU A 15 7.27 -2.22 0.92
C LEU A 15 8.41 -1.19 1.05
N LEU A 16 9.07 -1.14 2.21
CA LEU A 16 10.22 -0.25 2.42
C LEU A 16 11.40 -0.61 1.52
N VAL A 17 11.77 -1.89 1.43
CA VAL A 17 12.89 -2.35 0.60
C VAL A 17 12.65 -2.01 -0.87
N SER A 18 11.46 -2.35 -1.37
CA SER A 18 11.08 -2.09 -2.75
C SER A 18 10.93 -0.58 -3.03
N GLY A 19 10.36 0.19 -2.10
CA GLY A 19 10.22 1.64 -2.21
C GLY A 19 11.55 2.37 -2.20
N VAL A 20 12.48 1.98 -1.33
CA VAL A 20 13.85 2.53 -1.29
C VAL A 20 14.61 2.20 -2.56
N TRP A 21 14.46 0.98 -3.10
CA TRP A 21 15.06 0.61 -4.38
C TRP A 21 14.56 1.51 -5.52
N PHE A 22 13.24 1.70 -5.63
CA PHE A 22 12.66 2.55 -6.68
C PHE A 22 13.06 4.02 -6.49
N ALA A 23 13.05 4.53 -5.26
CA ALA A 23 13.49 5.90 -4.94
C ALA A 23 14.96 6.13 -5.31
N ARG A 24 15.84 5.15 -5.05
CA ARG A 24 17.25 5.21 -5.48
C ARG A 24 17.38 5.21 -6.99
N LEU A 25 16.56 4.43 -7.68
CA LEU A 25 16.55 4.39 -9.15
C LEU A 25 16.17 5.78 -9.72
N VAL A 26 15.09 6.37 -9.21
CA VAL A 26 14.64 7.72 -9.58
C VAL A 26 15.72 8.77 -9.27
N ALA A 27 16.35 8.70 -8.10
CA ALA A 27 17.43 9.61 -7.73
C ALA A 27 18.65 9.50 -8.66
N SER A 28 18.96 8.29 -9.15
CA SER A 28 20.09 8.05 -10.05
C SER A 28 19.84 8.41 -11.52
N ARG A 29 18.60 8.27 -12.00
CA ARG A 29 18.24 8.47 -13.42
C ARG A 29 17.49 9.78 -13.68
N GLY A 30 17.04 10.44 -12.62
CA GLY A 30 16.22 11.65 -12.69
C GLY A 30 14.73 11.35 -12.70
N LEU A 31 13.94 12.33 -12.26
CA LEU A 31 12.48 12.21 -12.12
C LEU A 31 11.80 11.98 -13.47
N GLY A 32 12.31 12.57 -14.56
CA GLY A 32 11.75 12.46 -15.91
C GLY A 32 12.20 11.23 -16.71
N ALA A 33 12.97 10.32 -16.11
CA ALA A 33 13.43 9.12 -16.81
C ALA A 33 12.28 8.15 -17.09
N ASP A 34 12.33 7.50 -18.25
CA ASP A 34 11.45 6.37 -18.55
C ASP A 34 11.83 5.18 -17.67
N LEU A 35 11.00 4.97 -16.65
CA LEU A 35 11.10 3.86 -15.71
C LEU A 35 9.88 2.94 -15.80
N ALA A 36 9.10 2.98 -16.89
CA ALA A 36 7.86 2.22 -17.02
C ALA A 36 8.02 0.71 -16.73
N PRO A 37 9.09 0.01 -17.18
CA PRO A 37 9.30 -1.40 -16.83
C PRO A 37 9.52 -1.63 -15.32
N GLN A 38 10.29 -0.75 -14.68
CA GLN A 38 10.56 -0.83 -13.24
C GLN A 38 9.34 -0.46 -12.42
N MET A 39 8.54 0.51 -12.88
CA MET A 39 7.25 0.84 -12.30
C MET A 39 6.29 -0.34 -12.36
N LEU A 40 6.19 -1.03 -13.50
CA LEU A 40 5.35 -2.23 -13.63
C LEU A 40 5.79 -3.34 -12.66
N THR A 41 7.09 -3.57 -12.57
CA THR A 41 7.66 -4.53 -11.61
C THR A 41 7.29 -4.15 -10.17
N MET A 42 7.42 -2.86 -9.85
CA MET A 42 7.07 -2.32 -8.53
C MET A 42 5.58 -2.47 -8.21
N LEU A 43 4.70 -2.21 -9.19
CA LEU A 43 3.26 -2.40 -9.07
C LEU A 43 2.90 -3.87 -8.85
N LEU A 44 3.55 -4.79 -9.55
CA LEU A 44 3.35 -6.24 -9.34
C LEU A 44 3.76 -6.68 -7.94
N VAL A 45 4.96 -6.27 -7.49
CA VAL A 45 5.42 -6.53 -6.12
C VAL A 45 4.44 -5.97 -5.11
N PHE A 46 3.99 -4.73 -5.31
CA PHE A 46 3.00 -4.08 -4.46
C PHE A 46 1.70 -4.90 -4.40
N ILE A 47 1.09 -5.22 -5.53
CA ILE A 47 -0.16 -5.99 -5.59
C ILE A 47 -0.02 -7.35 -4.90
N VAL A 48 1.06 -8.09 -5.18
CA VAL A 48 1.31 -9.42 -4.61
C VAL A 48 1.48 -9.33 -3.10
N VAL A 49 2.31 -8.40 -2.61
CA VAL A 49 2.57 -8.23 -1.18
C VAL A 49 1.30 -7.84 -0.44
N THR A 50 0.53 -6.89 -0.98
CA THR A 50 -0.71 -6.41 -0.35
C THR A 50 -1.80 -7.48 -0.37
N ALA A 51 -1.92 -8.25 -1.47
CA ALA A 51 -2.87 -9.37 -1.57
C ALA A 51 -2.54 -10.51 -0.61
N VAL A 52 -1.27 -10.92 -0.52
CA VAL A 52 -0.82 -11.94 0.45
C VAL A 52 -1.08 -11.46 1.87
N CYS A 53 -0.83 -10.18 2.17
CA CYS A 53 -1.12 -9.61 3.48
C CYS A 53 -2.62 -9.69 3.82
N ALA A 54 -3.49 -9.26 2.91
CA ALA A 54 -4.94 -9.31 3.10
C ALA A 54 -5.43 -10.75 3.34
N ALA A 55 -4.91 -11.73 2.58
CA ALA A 55 -5.24 -13.14 2.75
C ALA A 55 -4.77 -13.68 4.12
N LEU A 56 -3.53 -13.37 4.54
CA LEU A 56 -3.00 -13.82 5.83
C LEU A 56 -3.74 -13.18 7.02
N ILE A 57 -4.10 -11.90 6.94
CA ILE A 57 -4.90 -11.23 7.97
C ILE A 57 -6.30 -11.85 8.05
N ALA A 58 -6.92 -12.17 6.92
CA ALA A 58 -8.22 -12.82 6.89
C ALA A 58 -8.19 -14.22 7.53
N LEU A 59 -7.12 -15.00 7.29
CA LEU A 59 -6.93 -16.34 7.88
C LEU A 59 -6.61 -16.31 9.38
N LEU A 60 -5.83 -15.32 9.83
CA LEU A 60 -5.35 -15.20 11.22
C LEU A 60 -6.24 -14.26 12.06
N GLY A 61 -7.27 -13.66 11.49
CA GLY A 61 -8.22 -12.74 12.13
C GLY A 61 -9.12 -13.44 13.14
N PRO A 62 -9.54 -12.80 14.24
CA PRO A 62 -10.50 -13.40 15.15
C PRO A 62 -11.85 -13.39 14.42
N LYS A 63 -12.60 -14.49 14.44
CA LYS A 63 -13.99 -14.43 13.99
C LYS A 63 -14.71 -13.41 14.89
N ALA A 64 -15.11 -12.28 14.32
CA ALA A 64 -15.72 -11.19 15.08
C ALA A 64 -16.92 -11.76 15.86
N ARG A 65 -16.88 -11.65 17.20
CA ARG A 65 -18.07 -11.87 18.02
C ARG A 65 -19.08 -10.81 17.60
N GLN A 66 -20.26 -11.24 17.19
CA GLN A 66 -21.35 -10.34 16.84
C GLN A 66 -21.82 -9.59 18.09
N VAL A 67 -21.17 -8.47 18.38
CA VAL A 67 -21.67 -7.43 19.26
C VAL A 67 -22.22 -6.33 18.37
N ASP A 68 -23.27 -5.65 18.83
CA ASP A 68 -24.14 -4.75 18.07
C ASP A 68 -23.45 -3.40 17.70
N GLU A 69 -22.36 -3.48 16.93
CA GLU A 69 -21.49 -2.37 16.50
C GLU A 69 -21.83 -1.89 15.09
N ARG A 70 -23.12 -1.69 14.78
CA ARG A 70 -23.56 -1.38 13.40
C ARG A 70 -22.89 -0.12 12.85
N ASP A 71 -22.83 0.95 13.65
CA ASP A 71 -22.24 2.23 13.22
C ASP A 71 -20.70 2.13 13.06
N GLY A 72 -20.03 1.36 13.93
CA GLY A 72 -18.60 1.08 13.81
C GLY A 72 -18.27 0.32 12.52
N ARG A 73 -19.10 -0.66 12.14
CA ARG A 73 -18.93 -1.40 10.88
C ARG A 73 -19.18 -0.52 9.67
N VAL A 74 -20.18 0.37 9.71
CA VAL A 74 -20.44 1.33 8.62
C VAL A 74 -19.25 2.28 8.45
N ALA A 75 -18.70 2.81 9.55
CA ALA A 75 -17.52 3.67 9.51
C ALA A 75 -16.28 2.95 8.93
N LEU A 76 -16.01 1.72 9.38
CA LEU A 76 -14.90 0.90 8.87
C LEU A 76 -15.07 0.55 7.39
N THR A 77 -16.30 0.22 6.96
CA THR A 77 -16.62 -0.09 5.56
C THR A 77 -16.50 1.15 4.68
N ALA A 78 -16.97 2.31 5.14
CA ALA A 78 -16.81 3.57 4.44
C ALA A 78 -15.33 3.99 4.34
N GLN A 79 -14.51 3.66 5.34
CA GLN A 79 -13.07 3.92 5.32
C GLN A 79 -12.34 2.98 4.35
N SER A 80 -12.67 1.68 4.35
CA SER A 80 -12.07 0.72 3.41
C SER A 80 -12.47 1.03 1.96
N LEU A 81 -13.73 1.39 1.70
CA LEU A 81 -14.21 1.78 0.37
C LEU A 81 -13.53 3.06 -0.11
N ARG A 82 -13.40 4.08 0.76
CA ARG A 82 -12.66 5.32 0.43
C ARG A 82 -11.20 5.02 0.10
N GLY A 83 -10.53 4.20 0.92
CA GLY A 83 -9.15 3.78 0.66
C GLY A 83 -9.01 3.06 -0.69
N PHE A 84 -9.91 2.13 -1.00
CA PHE A 84 -9.94 1.43 -2.28
C PHE A 84 -10.13 2.40 -3.46
N LEU A 85 -11.08 3.34 -3.35
CA LEU A 85 -11.35 4.33 -4.38
C LEU A 85 -10.14 5.26 -4.60
N TYR A 86 -9.49 5.73 -3.55
CA TYR A 86 -8.28 6.55 -3.67
C TYR A 86 -7.14 5.80 -4.35
N LEU A 87 -6.94 4.52 -4.01
CA LEU A 87 -5.91 3.70 -4.63
C LEU A 87 -6.23 3.44 -6.12
N ALA A 88 -7.48 3.09 -6.44
CA ALA A 88 -7.93 2.87 -7.82
C ALA A 88 -7.79 4.14 -8.67
N LEU A 89 -8.19 5.30 -8.15
CA LEU A 89 -8.01 6.59 -8.83
C LEU A 89 -6.53 6.92 -9.00
N SER A 90 -5.70 6.67 -7.98
CA SER A 90 -4.25 6.89 -8.06
C SER A 90 -3.63 6.04 -9.18
N PHE A 91 -4.03 4.77 -9.32
CA PHE A 91 -3.56 3.94 -10.43
C PHE A 91 -4.12 4.36 -11.79
N ALA A 92 -5.35 4.87 -11.86
CA ALA A 92 -5.90 5.41 -13.10
C ALA A 92 -5.10 6.63 -13.57
N VAL A 93 -4.83 7.58 -12.67
CA VAL A 93 -4.02 8.77 -12.99
C VAL A 93 -2.58 8.38 -13.33
N LEU A 94 -2.00 7.41 -12.61
CA LEU A 94 -0.68 6.85 -12.93
C LEU A 94 -0.64 6.28 -14.36
N GLY A 95 -1.65 5.50 -14.74
CA GLY A 95 -1.77 4.93 -16.08
C GLY A 95 -1.90 6.00 -17.16
N ILE A 96 -2.68 7.06 -16.90
CA ILE A 96 -2.81 8.22 -17.80
C ILE A 96 -1.45 8.92 -17.95
N ALA A 97 -0.73 9.16 -16.87
CA ALA A 97 0.59 9.81 -16.89
C ALA A 97 1.61 9.00 -17.71
N ILE A 98 1.64 7.67 -17.52
CA ILE A 98 2.48 6.77 -18.31
C ILE A 98 2.08 6.82 -19.79
N GLY A 99 0.79 6.74 -20.11
CA GLY A 99 0.29 6.76 -21.48
C GLY A 99 0.54 8.08 -22.22
N ARG A 100 0.71 9.19 -21.49
CA ARG A 100 1.07 10.52 -22.03
C ARG A 100 2.57 10.76 -22.10
N GLY A 101 3.41 9.85 -21.61
CA GLY A 101 4.86 10.06 -21.52
C GLY A 101 5.26 11.07 -20.43
N GLU A 102 4.37 11.41 -19.50
CA GLU A 102 4.65 12.31 -18.38
C GLU A 102 5.40 11.57 -17.27
N HIS A 103 6.62 11.11 -17.57
CA HIS A 103 7.41 10.25 -16.68
C HIS A 103 7.69 10.89 -15.32
N ALA A 104 7.87 12.21 -15.27
CA ALA A 104 8.05 12.96 -14.03
C ALA A 104 6.84 12.82 -13.10
N LEU A 105 5.63 13.01 -13.64
CA LEU A 105 4.39 12.85 -12.89
C LEU A 105 4.19 11.39 -12.48
N ALA A 106 4.43 10.46 -13.41
CA ALA A 106 4.27 9.03 -13.17
C ALA A 106 5.19 8.52 -12.03
N ASN A 107 6.47 8.88 -12.05
CA ASN A 107 7.44 8.53 -11.03
C ASN A 107 7.10 9.17 -9.68
N ALA A 108 6.71 10.45 -9.66
CA ALA A 108 6.30 11.15 -8.45
C ALA A 108 5.04 10.54 -7.82
N MET A 109 4.05 10.19 -8.64
CA MET A 109 2.83 9.54 -8.17
C MET A 109 3.09 8.18 -7.55
N LEU A 110 3.93 7.36 -8.18
CA LEU A 110 4.28 6.06 -7.62
C LEU A 110 5.00 6.19 -6.27
N LEU A 111 5.94 7.14 -6.14
CA LEU A 111 6.60 7.43 -4.87
C LEU A 111 5.62 7.92 -3.80
N ALA A 112 4.64 8.74 -4.17
CA ALA A 112 3.61 9.24 -3.26
C ALA A 112 2.72 8.09 -2.75
N VAL A 113 2.24 7.22 -3.64
CA VAL A 113 1.45 6.03 -3.28
C VAL A 113 2.25 5.13 -2.33
N LEU A 114 3.52 4.87 -2.62
CA LEU A 114 4.38 4.06 -1.75
C LEU A 114 4.59 4.68 -0.37
N SER A 115 4.78 6.00 -0.31
CA SER A 115 4.95 6.71 0.96
C SER A 115 3.70 6.63 1.82
N ILE A 116 2.51 6.79 1.23
CA ILE A 116 1.22 6.66 1.92
C ILE A 116 1.05 5.26 2.51
N GLU A 117 1.44 4.23 1.76
CA GLU A 117 1.30 2.83 2.19
C GLU A 117 2.28 2.48 3.31
N VAL A 118 3.50 2.98 3.26
CA VAL A 118 4.47 2.85 4.35
C VAL A 118 3.93 3.50 5.63
N VAL A 119 3.41 4.72 5.54
CA VAL A 119 2.81 5.42 6.69
C VAL A 119 1.59 4.66 7.21
N SER A 120 0.73 4.17 6.32
CA SER A 120 -0.45 3.37 6.71
C SER A 120 -0.06 2.08 7.41
N GLY A 121 0.96 1.37 6.92
CA GLY A 121 1.51 0.18 7.56
C GLY A 121 2.11 0.46 8.94
N LEU A 122 2.83 1.57 9.11
CA LEU A 122 3.36 2.02 10.40
C LEU A 122 2.23 2.33 11.39
N VAL A 123 1.19 3.04 10.96
CA VAL A 123 0.01 3.33 11.79
C VAL A 123 -0.69 2.03 12.19
N MET A 124 -0.85 1.08 11.26
CA MET A 124 -1.47 -0.22 11.55
C MET A 124 -0.66 -1.01 12.58
N LEU A 125 0.68 -1.02 12.47
CA LEU A 125 1.55 -1.65 13.45
C LEU A 125 1.43 -0.99 14.83
N ALA A 126 1.39 0.34 14.89
CA ALA A 126 1.22 1.08 16.13
C ALA A 126 -0.14 0.79 16.80
N LEU A 127 -1.22 0.72 16.01
CA LEU A 127 -2.55 0.36 16.51
C LEU A 127 -2.60 -1.08 17.01
N TYR A 128 -1.95 -2.04 16.32
CA TYR A 128 -1.85 -3.41 16.83
C TYR A 128 -1.10 -3.51 18.15
N ARG A 129 -0.07 -2.68 18.38
CA ARG A 129 0.64 -2.64 19.66
C ARG A 129 -0.16 -1.99 20.77
N ARG A 130 -0.97 -0.97 20.46
CA ARG A 130 -1.79 -0.27 21.46
C ARG A 130 -3.00 -1.09 21.91
N ASN A 131 -3.53 -1.93 21.03
CA ASN A 131 -4.72 -2.75 21.27
C ASN A 131 -4.40 -4.22 21.62
N ALA A 132 -3.11 -4.59 21.77
CA ALA A 132 -2.65 -5.89 22.25
C ALA A 132 -2.43 -5.87 23.76
#